data_AF-A0A7W0FY40-F1
#
_entry.id   AF-A0A7W0FY40-F1
#
_cell.length_a   1.000
_cell.length_b   1.000
_cell.length_c   1.000
_cell.angle_alpha   90.00
_cell.angle_beta   90.00
_cell.angle_gamma   90.00
#
_symmetry.space_group_name_H-M   'P 1'
#
loop_
_entity.id
_entity.type
_entity.pdbx_description
1 polymer ?
#
loop_
_entity_poly.entity_id
_entity_poly.type
_entity_poly.pdbx_seq_one_letter_code
_entity_poly.pdbx_strand_id
1 'polypeptide(L)'
;MNLKCSQESANFLTEAGELGLIAQLFAELEWAHPWIDGQGRTDLILLNGLLAREGLHPCILQEPYYSSINDTNSWVTYLKEGLAKFEELEKA
;
A
#
# COMPACT_ATOMS: atom_id res chain seq x y z
N MET A 1 -0.26 -14.14 17.36
CA MET A 1 -0.98 -13.98 16.08
C MET A 1 -0.10 -14.60 15.00
N ASN A 2 -0.65 -15.50 14.18
CA ASN A 2 0.13 -16.30 13.22
C ASN A 2 0.69 -15.39 12.11
N LEU A 3 2.01 -15.18 12.08
CA LEU A 3 2.75 -14.72 10.89
C LEU A 3 2.82 -15.83 9.84
N LYS A 4 1.67 -16.44 9.52
CA LYS A 4 1.55 -17.27 8.34
C LYS A 4 1.13 -16.35 7.22
N CYS A 5 2.11 -15.69 6.60
CA CYS A 5 1.98 -15.37 5.18
C CYS A 5 1.66 -16.71 4.50
N SER A 6 0.39 -16.90 4.13
CA SER A 6 -0.01 -18.10 3.40
C SER A 6 0.74 -18.11 2.08
N GLN A 7 1.06 -19.28 1.53
CA GLN A 7 1.66 -19.37 0.20
C GLN A 7 0.84 -18.60 -0.86
N GLU A 8 -0.48 -18.54 -0.69
CA GLU A 8 -1.38 -17.73 -1.52
C GLU A 8 -1.09 -16.23 -1.43
N SER A 9 -0.86 -15.69 -0.23
CA SER A 9 -0.53 -14.27 -0.06
C SER A 9 0.84 -13.95 -0.65
N ALA A 10 1.83 -14.81 -0.43
CA ALA A 10 3.16 -14.64 -1.03
C ALA A 10 3.11 -14.65 -2.58
N ASN A 11 2.32 -15.55 -3.16
CA ASN A 11 2.14 -15.62 -4.61
C ASN A 11 1.43 -14.37 -5.15
N PHE A 12 0.38 -13.90 -4.49
CA PHE A 12 -0.35 -12.70 -4.89
C PHE A 12 0.53 -11.44 -4.88
N LEU A 13 1.37 -11.28 -3.86
CA LEU A 13 2.32 -10.17 -3.78
C LEU A 13 3.38 -10.24 -4.89
N THR A 14 3.81 -11.45 -5.24
CA THR A 14 4.75 -11.68 -6.35
C THR A 14 4.11 -11.32 -7.69
N GLU A 15 2.84 -11.69 -7.91
CA GLU A 15 2.09 -11.34 -9.13
C GLU A 15 1.78 -9.84 -9.22
N ALA A 16 1.61 -9.16 -8.08
CA ALA A 16 1.43 -7.72 -8.02
C ALA A 16 2.72 -6.92 -8.28
N GLY A 17 3.87 -7.59 -8.42
CA GLY A 17 5.15 -6.97 -8.71
C GLY A 17 5.59 -5.97 -7.64
N GLU A 18 6.15 -4.83 -8.08
CA GLU A 18 6.66 -3.77 -7.22
C GLU A 18 5.57 -3.20 -6.30
N LEU A 19 4.33 -3.08 -6.79
CA LEU A 19 3.21 -2.59 -6.01
C LEU A 19 2.88 -3.52 -4.82
N GLY A 20 2.97 -4.83 -5.02
CA GLY A 20 2.79 -5.83 -3.97
C GLY A 20 3.81 -5.67 -2.86
N LEU A 21 5.09 -5.49 -3.22
CA LEU A 21 6.17 -5.29 -2.25
C LEU A 21 6.02 -3.98 -1.47
N ILE A 22 5.66 -2.89 -2.16
CA ILE A 22 5.39 -1.59 -1.52
C ILE A 22 4.21 -1.70 -0.53
N ALA A 23 3.13 -2.37 -0.93
CA ALA A 23 1.96 -2.58 -0.09
C ALA A 23 2.26 -3.41 1.17
N GLN A 24 3.04 -4.49 1.01
CA GLN A 24 3.49 -5.34 2.12
C GLN A 24 4.34 -4.53 3.10
N LEU A 25 5.32 -3.77 2.60
CA LEU A 25 6.16 -2.91 3.43
C LEU A 25 5.33 -1.89 4.22
N PHE A 26 4.36 -1.24 3.57
CA PHE A 26 3.46 -0.29 4.23
C PHE A 26 2.72 -0.94 5.40
N ALA A 27 2.08 -2.10 5.17
CA ALA A 27 1.32 -2.80 6.19
C ALA A 27 2.22 -3.25 7.36
N GLU A 28 3.45 -3.70 7.07
CA GLU A 28 4.42 -4.07 8.10
C GLU A 28 4.89 -2.87 8.92
N LEU A 29 5.09 -1.70 8.30
CA LEU A 29 5.46 -0.47 9.00
C LEU A 29 4.34 0.05 9.90
N GLU A 30 3.09 0.06 9.42
CA GLU A 30 1.94 0.44 10.24
C GLU A 30 1.81 -0.45 11.48
N TRP A 31 2.04 -1.77 11.31
CA TRP A 31 1.99 -2.73 12.41
C TRP A 31 3.15 -2.58 13.38
N ALA A 32 4.37 -2.39 12.87
CA ALA A 32 5.56 -2.19 13.70
C ALA A 32 5.47 -0.90 14.52
N HIS A 33 4.78 0.11 14.00
CA HIS A 33 4.52 1.40 14.63
C HIS A 33 5.77 2.02 15.30
N PRO A 34 6.91 2.15 14.59
CA PRO A 34 8.17 2.57 15.19
C PRO A 34 8.18 4.01 15.73
N TRP A 35 7.27 4.88 15.27
CA TRP A 35 7.20 6.26 15.72
C TRP A 35 6.14 6.44 16.82
N ILE A 36 6.45 7.30 17.82
CA ILE A 36 5.52 7.62 18.93
C ILE A 36 4.27 8.34 18.43
N ASP A 37 4.41 9.17 17.41
CA ASP A 37 3.33 9.87 16.70
C ASP A 37 3.74 10.03 15.23
N GLY A 38 2.76 10.31 14.38
CA GLY A 38 2.97 10.63 12.97
C GLY A 38 3.08 9.41 12.07
N GLN A 39 3.01 8.19 12.61
CA GLN A 39 3.14 6.93 11.88
C GLN A 39 2.40 6.94 10.54
N GLY A 40 1.07 7.00 10.56
CA GLY A 40 0.28 6.90 9.33
C GLY A 40 0.56 8.02 8.32
N ARG A 41 0.90 9.24 8.77
CA ARG A 41 1.30 10.33 7.84
C ARG A 41 2.65 10.06 7.19
N THR A 42 3.60 9.54 7.97
CA THR A 42 4.92 9.14 7.48
C THR A 42 4.81 8.01 6.48
N ASP A 43 4.00 6.99 6.78
CA ASP A 43 3.80 5.84 5.91
C ASP A 43 3.16 6.27 4.58
N LEU A 44 2.17 7.17 4.60
CA LEU A 44 1.54 7.70 3.37
C LEU A 44 2.51 8.51 2.50
N ILE A 45 3.43 9.26 3.11
CA ILE A 45 4.48 9.96 2.36
C ILE A 45 5.47 8.95 1.76
N LEU A 46 5.87 7.94 2.53
CA LEU A 46 6.75 6.88 2.06
C LEU A 46 6.14 6.09 0.91
N LEU A 47 4.86 5.71 1.02
CA LEU A 47 4.09 5.05 -0.03
C LEU A 47 4.20 5.80 -1.36
N ASN A 48 3.82 7.08 -1.36
CA ASN A 48 3.85 7.89 -2.58
C ASN A 48 5.29 8.11 -3.09
N GLY A 49 6.27 8.21 -2.20
CA GLY A 49 7.68 8.28 -2.57
C GLY A 49 8.18 7.00 -3.26
N LEU A 50 7.77 5.82 -2.78
CA LEU A 50 8.13 4.53 -3.39
C LEU A 50 7.40 4.33 -4.72
N LEU A 51 6.11 4.65 -4.80
CA LEU A 51 5.35 4.62 -6.06
C LEU A 51 6.02 5.49 -7.12
N ALA A 52 6.36 6.75 -6.79
CA ALA A 52 7.06 7.66 -7.68
C ALA A 52 8.44 7.13 -8.12
N ARG A 53 9.17 6.45 -7.22
CA ARG A 53 10.48 5.86 -7.53
C ARG A 53 10.37 4.77 -8.60
N GLU A 54 9.30 3.99 -8.56
CA GLU A 54 9.02 2.93 -9.54
C GLU A 54 8.30 3.46 -10.80
N GLY A 55 8.22 4.79 -10.97
CA GLY A 55 7.59 5.42 -12.13
C GLY A 55 6.06 5.42 -12.10
N LEU A 56 5.44 5.12 -10.96
CA LEU A 56 4.00 5.17 -10.75
C LEU A 56 3.57 6.56 -10.24
N HIS A 57 2.34 6.94 -10.54
CA HIS A 57 1.75 8.17 -10.02
C HIS A 57 1.38 8.06 -8.54
N PRO A 58 1.19 9.18 -7.83
CA PRO A 58 0.63 9.18 -6.47
C PRO A 58 -0.72 8.45 -6.42
N CYS A 59 -0.95 7.73 -5.34
CA CYS A 59 -2.20 6.99 -5.16
C CYS A 59 -3.26 7.88 -4.49
N ILE A 60 -4.45 8.00 -5.10
CA ILE A 60 -5.57 8.76 -4.52
C ILE A 60 -6.37 7.83 -3.60
N LEU A 61 -6.23 8.04 -2.29
CA LEU A 61 -6.88 7.24 -1.26
C LEU A 61 -8.07 8.01 -0.66
N GLN A 62 -9.26 7.40 -0.65
CA GLN A 62 -10.43 7.96 0.05
C GLN A 62 -10.35 7.69 1.56
N GLU A 63 -9.82 6.52 1.93
CA GLU A 63 -9.60 6.06 3.29
C GLU A 63 -8.10 5.76 3.48
N PRO A 64 -7.30 6.76 3.91
CA PRO A 64 -5.84 6.61 3.99
C PRO A 64 -5.35 5.55 4.98
N TYR A 65 -6.21 5.07 5.88
CA TYR A 65 -5.92 4.08 6.92
C TYR A 65 -6.60 2.72 6.64
N TYR A 66 -6.95 2.45 5.38
CA TYR A 66 -7.61 1.22 4.96
C TYR A 66 -6.82 -0.04 5.34
N SER A 67 -5.50 0.01 5.22
CA SER A 67 -4.57 -1.08 5.57
C SER A 67 -4.57 -1.44 7.06
N SER A 68 -5.01 -0.54 7.95
CA SER A 68 -4.99 -0.80 9.39
C SER A 68 -6.02 -1.85 9.84
N ILE A 69 -7.05 -2.12 9.03
CA ILE A 69 -8.14 -3.05 9.36
C ILE A 69 -8.38 -4.13 8.30
N ASN A 70 -7.69 -4.05 7.15
CA ASN A 70 -7.83 -4.99 6.04
C ASN A 70 -6.50 -5.74 5.80
N ASP A 71 -6.58 -6.87 5.11
CA ASP A 71 -5.39 -7.66 4.75
C ASP A 71 -4.59 -7.02 3.60
N THR A 72 -3.34 -7.45 3.42
CA THR A 72 -2.45 -6.89 2.39
C THR A 72 -3.00 -7.06 0.97
N ASN A 73 -3.73 -8.14 0.66
CA ASN A 73 -4.25 -8.34 -0.70
C ASN A 73 -5.39 -7.36 -1.00
N SER A 74 -6.26 -7.14 -0.01
CA SER A 74 -7.28 -6.09 -0.07
C SER A 74 -6.64 -4.70 -0.20
N TRP A 75 -5.55 -4.44 0.54
CA TRP A 75 -4.79 -3.20 0.44
C TRP A 75 -4.16 -2.99 -0.94
N VAL A 76 -3.53 -4.01 -1.53
CA VAL A 76 -3.00 -3.96 -2.91
C VAL A 76 -4.10 -3.63 -3.92
N THR A 77 -5.28 -4.26 -3.76
CA THR A 77 -6.43 -3.99 -4.62
C THR A 77 -6.87 -2.53 -4.50
N TYR A 78 -6.95 -2.02 -3.27
CA TYR A 78 -7.30 -0.63 -3.00
C TYR A 78 -6.27 0.36 -3.57
N LEU A 79 -4.98 0.04 -3.51
CA LEU A 79 -3.94 0.85 -4.14
C LEU A 79 -4.08 0.89 -5.67
N LYS A 80 -4.43 -0.24 -6.31
CA LYS A 80 -4.70 -0.27 -7.76
C LYS A 80 -5.86 0.65 -8.14
N GLU A 81 -6.92 0.65 -7.34
CA GLU A 81 -8.07 1.55 -7.53
C GLU A 81 -7.65 3.02 -7.39
N GLY A 82 -6.86 3.36 -6.36
CA GLY A 82 -6.38 4.72 -6.15
C GLY A 82 -5.40 5.20 -7.23
N LEU A 83 -4.60 4.31 -7.81
CA LEU A 83 -3.75 4.60 -8.97
C LEU A 83 -4.60 4.87 -10.22
N ALA A 84 -5.57 4.01 -10.52
CA ALA A 84 -6.50 4.22 -11.63
C ALA A 84 -7.28 5.54 -11.48
N LYS A 85 -7.67 5.88 -10.24
CA LYS A 85 -8.36 7.14 -9.95
C LYS A 85 -7.51 8.36 -10.26
N PHE A 86 -6.21 8.29 -10.03
CA PHE A 86 -5.28 9.35 -10.43
C PHE A 86 -5.31 9.56 -11.95
N GLU A 87 -5.20 8.47 -12.73
CA GLU A 87 -5.21 8.53 -14.20
C GLU A 87 -6.53 9.08 -14.78
N GLU A 88 -7.66 8.80 -14.13
CA GLU A 88 -8.95 9.39 -14.50
C GLU A 88 -8.96 10.91 -14.32
N LEU A 89 -8.43 11.39 -13.18
CA LEU A 89 -8.40 12.81 -12.83
C LEU A 89 -7.40 13.59 -13.68
N GLU A 90 -6.31 12.96 -14.12
CA GLU A 90 -5.33 13.58 -15.01
C GLU A 90 -5.92 13.86 -16.41
N LYS A 91 -6.90 13.07 -16.84
CA LYS A 91 -7.54 13.17 -18.16
C LYS A 91 -8.79 14.07 -18.19
N ALA A 92 -9.28 14.49 -17.03
CA ALA A 92 -10.51 15.29 -16.86
C ALA A 92 -10.24 16.79 -16.95
#